data_AF-A0A521LC99-F1
#
_entry.id   AF-A0A521LC99-F1
#
_cell.length_a   1.000
_cell.length_b   1.000
_cell.length_c   1.000
_cell.angle_alpha   90.00
_cell.angle_beta   90.00
_cell.angle_gamma   90.00
#
_symmetry.space_group_name_H-M   'P 1'
#
loop_
_entity.id
_entity.type
_entity.pdbx_description
1 polymer ?
#
loop_
_entity_poly.entity_id
_entity_poly.type
_entity_poly.pdbx_seq_one_letter_code
_entity_poly.pdbx_strand_id
1 'polypeptide(L)'
;MGSQMVSDASNRLGTYLRDRRARLDPAAFGFGGDRRRTPGLRREEVASRANISPTWYTWLEQGRGGAPSADVLDRIAKGLMLTEP
;
A
#
# COMPACT_ATOMS: atom_id res chain seq x y z
N MET A 1 -30.63 1.45 -6.38
CA MET A 1 -29.48 0.96 -5.59
C MET A 1 -28.69 -0.05 -6.42
N GLY A 2 -27.68 0.41 -7.14
CA GLY A 2 -26.78 -0.46 -7.91
C GLY A 2 -25.35 0.00 -7.68
N SER A 3 -24.62 -0.71 -6.83
CA SER A 3 -23.15 -0.60 -6.78
C SER A 3 -22.61 -1.97 -6.47
N GLN A 4 -22.70 -2.79 -7.52
CA GLN A 4 -21.62 -3.64 -8.01
C GLN A 4 -20.67 -4.17 -6.94
N MET A 5 -20.93 -5.41 -6.52
CA MET A 5 -19.94 -6.28 -5.92
C MET A 5 -18.79 -6.46 -6.90
N VAL A 6 -17.77 -5.60 -6.79
CA VAL A 6 -16.50 -5.78 -7.51
C VAL A 6 -15.89 -7.07 -7.01
N SER A 7 -15.81 -8.05 -7.90
CA SER A 7 -15.39 -9.42 -7.64
C SER A 7 -14.04 -9.45 -6.91
N ASP A 8 -13.85 -10.38 -5.98
CA ASP A 8 -12.60 -10.59 -5.23
C ASP A 8 -11.36 -10.83 -6.14
N ALA A 9 -11.59 -11.21 -7.41
CA ALA A 9 -10.56 -11.31 -8.44
C ALA A 9 -10.07 -9.94 -8.99
N SER A 10 -10.85 -8.87 -8.81
CA SER A 10 -10.62 -7.54 -9.39
C SER A 10 -9.56 -6.72 -8.64
N ASN A 11 -9.13 -7.16 -7.44
CA ASN A 11 -8.20 -6.41 -6.60
C ASN A 11 -7.01 -7.26 -6.08
N ARG A 12 -6.44 -8.09 -6.96
CA ARG A 12 -5.22 -8.86 -6.64
C ARG A 12 -4.07 -7.95 -6.22
N LEU A 13 -3.92 -6.80 -6.88
CA LEU A 13 -2.88 -5.81 -6.55
C LEU A 13 -3.07 -5.25 -5.14
N GLY A 14 -4.26 -4.74 -4.79
CA GLY A 14 -4.49 -4.16 -3.47
C GLY A 14 -4.35 -5.17 -2.34
N THR A 15 -4.73 -6.43 -2.59
CA THR A 15 -4.51 -7.54 -1.65
C THR A 15 -3.02 -7.81 -1.46
N TYR A 16 -2.25 -7.90 -2.55
CA TYR A 16 -0.81 -8.09 -2.50
C TYR A 16 -0.10 -6.94 -1.76
N LEU A 17 -0.45 -5.69 -2.05
CA LEU A 17 0.15 -4.51 -1.39
C LEU A 17 -0.14 -4.48 0.11
N ARG A 18 -1.38 -4.80 0.52
CA ARG A 18 -1.75 -4.89 1.93
C ARG A 18 -0.93 -5.96 2.66
N ASP A 19 -0.76 -7.11 2.03
CA ASP A 19 -0.06 -8.26 2.59
C ASP A 19 1.45 -7.99 2.72
N ARG A 20 2.07 -7.37 1.71
CA ARG A 20 3.46 -6.89 1.80
C ARG A 20 3.63 -5.84 2.89
N ARG A 21 2.75 -4.84 2.94
CA ARG A 21 2.79 -3.77 3.95
C ARG A 21 2.70 -4.32 5.39
N ALA A 22 1.87 -5.34 5.61
CA ALA A 22 1.68 -5.94 6.92
C ALA A 22 2.91 -6.72 7.45
N ARG A 23 3.80 -7.18 6.56
CA ARG A 23 5.01 -7.95 6.90
C ARG A 23 6.27 -7.09 7.10
N LEU A 24 6.23 -5.84 6.68
CA LEU A 24 7.36 -4.93 6.79
C LEU A 24 7.54 -4.44 8.22
N ASP A 25 8.75 -4.60 8.77
CA ASP A 25 9.11 -4.10 10.09
C ASP A 25 9.21 -2.56 10.05
N PRO A 26 8.34 -1.82 10.76
CA PRO A 26 8.41 -0.37 10.81
C PRO A 26 9.75 0.18 11.30
N ALA A 27 10.44 -0.53 12.22
CA ALA A 27 11.71 -0.09 12.77
C ALA A 27 12.81 -0.03 11.70
N ALA A 28 12.83 -0.98 10.76
CA ALA A 28 13.75 -0.99 9.61
C ALA A 28 13.60 0.24 8.69
N PHE A 29 12.48 0.97 8.80
CA PHE A 29 12.20 2.17 8.03
C PHE A 29 12.26 3.46 8.85
N GLY A 30 12.74 3.40 10.09
CA GLY A 30 12.80 4.54 10.99
C GLY A 30 11.44 4.90 11.62
N PHE A 31 10.42 4.04 11.48
CA PHE A 31 9.12 4.19 12.12
C PHE A 31 9.03 3.36 13.40
N GLY A 32 10.03 3.49 14.28
CA GLY A 32 10.03 2.92 15.63
C GLY A 32 9.52 3.93 16.66
N GLY A 33 8.95 3.44 17.78
CA GLY A 33 8.81 4.28 18.98
C GLY A 33 7.42 4.67 19.45
N ASP A 34 6.35 3.95 19.09
CA ASP A 34 5.03 4.24 19.67
C ASP A 34 4.19 2.98 19.91
N ARG A 35 3.12 3.07 20.70
CA ARG A 35 2.17 1.97 20.97
C ARG A 35 1.37 1.66 19.70
N ARG A 36 1.98 0.92 18.76
CA ARG A 36 1.38 0.60 17.46
C ARG A 36 0.32 -0.48 17.60
N ARG A 37 -0.84 -0.25 16.98
CA ARG A 37 -1.92 -1.26 16.87
C ARG A 37 -1.75 -2.16 15.64
N THR A 38 -0.87 -1.79 14.71
CA THR A 38 -0.65 -2.51 13.46
C THR A 38 0.78 -3.05 13.45
N PRO A 39 0.98 -4.37 13.19
CA PRO A 39 2.30 -4.98 13.26
C PRO A 39 3.25 -4.53 12.15
N GLY A 40 2.72 -4.10 11.00
CA GLY A 40 3.51 -3.61 9.87
C GLY A 40 3.41 -2.10 9.64
N LEU A 41 3.81 -1.68 8.44
CA LEU A 41 3.72 -0.29 8.02
C LEU A 41 2.25 0.17 7.94
N ARG A 42 2.00 1.42 8.29
CA ARG A 42 0.71 2.10 8.09
C ARG A 42 0.58 2.52 6.63
N ARG A 43 -0.67 2.73 6.17
CA ARG A 43 -0.93 3.24 4.81
C ARG A 43 -0.24 4.58 4.57
N GLU A 44 -0.25 5.43 5.58
CA GLU A 44 0.33 6.77 5.57
C GLU A 44 1.86 6.71 5.40
N GLU A 45 2.51 5.76 6.08
CA GLU A 45 3.96 5.55 6.01
C GLU A 45 4.38 5.05 4.62
N VAL A 46 3.64 4.10 4.04
CA VAL A 46 3.89 3.63 2.67
C VAL A 46 3.67 4.75 1.66
N ALA A 47 2.59 5.51 1.82
CA ALA A 47 2.27 6.63 0.94
C ALA A 47 3.35 7.71 0.99
N SER A 48 3.86 8.04 2.18
CA SER A 48 4.99 8.96 2.35
C SER A 48 6.24 8.45 1.63
N ARG A 49 6.60 7.17 1.80
CA ARG A 49 7.77 6.55 1.14
C ARG A 49 7.65 6.52 -0.38
N ALA A 50 6.46 6.31 -0.92
CA ALA A 50 6.20 6.35 -2.35
C ALA A 50 5.95 7.78 -2.87
N ASN A 51 5.91 8.79 -1.98
CA ASN A 51 5.58 10.17 -2.26
C ASN A 51 4.24 10.30 -3.03
N ILE A 52 3.22 9.60 -2.53
CA ILE A 52 1.83 9.60 -3.05
C ILE A 52 0.86 9.99 -1.93
N SER A 53 -0.39 10.31 -2.29
CA SER A 53 -1.44 10.57 -1.30
C SER A 53 -1.81 9.29 -0.52
N PRO A 54 -1.92 9.35 0.82
CA PRO A 54 -2.44 8.24 1.64
C PRO A 54 -3.85 7.79 1.25
N THR A 55 -4.70 8.73 0.82
CA THR A 55 -6.06 8.46 0.35
C THR A 55 -6.02 7.64 -0.93
N TRP A 56 -5.15 8.00 -1.87
CA TRP A 56 -5.01 7.28 -3.13
C TRP A 56 -4.42 5.88 -2.92
N TYR A 57 -3.43 5.72 -2.05
CA TYR A 57 -2.93 4.39 -1.65
C TYR A 57 -4.03 3.53 -0.99
N THR A 58 -4.92 4.14 -0.20
CA THR A 58 -6.07 3.44 0.39
C THR A 58 -7.05 2.96 -0.67
N TRP A 59 -7.34 3.77 -1.69
CA TRP A 59 -8.17 3.36 -2.83
C TRP A 59 -7.52 2.23 -3.61
N LEU A 60 -6.19 2.29 -3.83
CA LEU A 60 -5.45 1.23 -4.48
C LEU A 60 -5.56 -0.10 -3.71
N GLU A 61 -5.42 -0.08 -2.37
CA GLU A 61 -5.65 -1.27 -1.54
C GLU A 61 -7.11 -1.78 -1.60
N GLN A 62 -8.07 -0.91 -1.90
CA GLN A 62 -9.50 -1.24 -2.04
C GLN A 62 -9.89 -1.65 -3.45
N GLY A 63 -8.96 -1.61 -4.43
CA GLY A 63 -9.25 -1.89 -5.83
C GLY A 63 -10.08 -0.79 -6.49
N ARG A 64 -9.96 0.43 -5.98
CA ARG A 64 -10.64 1.63 -6.47
C ARG A 64 -9.61 2.59 -7.06
N GLY A 65 -10.05 3.45 -7.97
CA GLY A 65 -9.19 4.52 -8.48
C GLY A 65 -8.22 4.07 -9.58
N GLY A 66 -8.73 3.48 -10.65
CA GLY A 66 -8.02 3.29 -11.91
C GLY A 66 -6.74 2.43 -11.84
N ALA A 67 -6.12 2.24 -13.01
CA ALA A 67 -4.80 1.63 -13.08
C ALA A 67 -3.73 2.68 -12.73
N PRO A 68 -2.81 2.40 -11.77
CA PRO A 68 -1.69 3.27 -11.49
C PRO A 68 -0.73 3.33 -12.68
N SER A 69 -0.05 4.47 -12.87
CA SER A 69 1.01 4.57 -13.88
C SER A 69 2.22 3.72 -13.49
N ALA A 70 3.07 3.36 -14.47
CA ALA A 70 4.29 2.62 -14.24
C ALA A 70 5.21 3.30 -13.21
N ASP A 71 5.37 4.62 -13.30
CA ASP A 71 6.19 5.40 -12.37
C ASP A 71 5.68 5.31 -10.93
N VAL A 72 4.35 5.32 -10.74
CA VAL A 72 3.77 5.21 -9.41
C VAL A 72 3.91 3.78 -8.88
N LEU A 73 3.75 2.77 -9.73
CA LEU A 73 4.02 1.38 -9.35
C LEU A 73 5.48 1.17 -8.92
N ASP A 74 6.45 1.74 -9.65
CA ASP A 74 7.87 1.68 -9.30
C ASP A 74 8.15 2.33 -7.93
N ARG A 75 7.58 3.50 -7.68
CA ARG A 75 7.71 4.20 -6.40
C ARG A 75 7.09 3.42 -5.24
N ILE A 76 5.96 2.76 -5.46
CA ILE A 76 5.35 1.85 -4.47
C ILE A 76 6.25 0.63 -4.25
N ALA A 77 6.79 0.04 -5.32
CA ALA A 77 7.66 -1.12 -5.24
C ALA A 77 8.93 -0.82 -4.43
N LYS A 78 9.57 0.32 -4.69
CA LYS A 78 10.71 0.83 -3.90
C LYS A 78 10.30 1.14 -2.46
N GLY A 79 9.16 1.80 -2.26
CA GLY A 79 8.62 2.11 -0.95
C GLY A 79 8.37 0.88 -0.08
N LEU A 80 7.98 -0.24 -0.69
CA LEU A 80 7.70 -1.52 -0.04
C LEU A 80 8.86 -2.54 -0.12
N MET A 81 10.04 -2.13 -0.62
CA MET A 81 11.20 -3.02 -0.85
C MET A 81 10.81 -4.31 -1.61
N LEU A 82 10.08 -4.15 -2.70
CA LEU A 82 9.68 -5.24 -3.59
C LEU A 82 10.65 -5.45 -4.75
N THR A 83 11.53 -4.47 -4.97
CA THR A 83 12.56 -4.45 -5.99
C THR A 83 13.89 -4.14 -5.31
N GLU A 84 14.97 -4.63 -5.91
CA GLU A 84 16.32 -4.28 -5.47
C GLU A 84 16.57 -2.77 -5.67
N PRO A 85 17.40 -2.14 -4.81
CA PRO A 85 17.67 -0.71 -4.86
C PRO A 85 18.44 -0.26 -6.11
#